data_AF-A0A952AJD3-F1
#
_entry.id   AF-A0A952AJD3-F1
#
_cell.length_a   1.000
_cell.length_b   1.000
_cell.length_c   1.000
_cell.angle_alpha   90.00
_cell.angle_beta   90.00
_cell.angle_gamma   90.00
#
_symmetry.space_group_name_H-M   'P 1'
#
loop_
_entity.id
_entity.type
_entity.pdbx_description
1 polymer ?
#
loop_
_entity_poly.entity_id
_entity_poly.type
_entity_poly.pdbx_seq_one_letter_code
_entity_poly.pdbx_strand_id
1 'polypeptide(L)'
;ERRHGYEKQLKEAIENICTKHGLTYQISEDTNSEPRYCANWIKTIIHNECKKLNVDAPELMSGPFHDSLPLSYACDYGMIFIRSKDGISHNPLEYSSYEDIALGTQVLLGTVQQILDI
;
A
#
# COMPACT_ATOMS: atom_id res chain seq x y z
N GLU A 1 13.37 -0.43 -10.44
CA GLU A 1 14.58 0.42 -10.37
C GLU A 1 15.07 0.73 -8.96
N ARG A 2 14.39 1.54 -8.13
CA ARG A 2 14.91 1.94 -6.80
C ARG A 2 15.19 0.76 -5.85
N ARG A 3 14.26 -0.21 -5.75
CA ARG A 3 14.43 -1.44 -4.96
C ARG A 3 15.69 -2.22 -5.36
N HIS A 4 15.80 -2.56 -6.64
CA HIS A 4 16.96 -3.30 -7.17
C HIS A 4 18.28 -2.55 -6.93
N GLY A 5 18.27 -1.22 -7.03
CA GLY A 5 19.43 -0.39 -6.72
C GLY A 5 19.90 -0.54 -5.27
N TYR A 6 18.99 -0.45 -4.29
CA TYR A 6 19.36 -0.63 -2.88
C TYR A 6 19.72 -2.07 -2.54
N GLU A 7 19.04 -3.04 -3.11
CA GLU A 7 19.35 -4.45 -2.91
C GLU A 7 20.77 -4.77 -3.41
N LYS A 8 21.15 -4.25 -4.57
CA LYS A 8 22.52 -4.34 -5.09
C LYS A 8 23.53 -3.71 -4.13
N GLN A 9 23.27 -2.48 -3.66
CA GLN A 9 24.15 -1.80 -2.70
C GLN A 9 24.31 -2.58 -1.39
N LEU A 10 23.23 -3.18 -0.88
CA LEU A 10 23.27 -4.02 0.31
C LEU A 10 24.12 -5.27 0.09
N LYS A 11 23.92 -5.98 -1.03
CA LYS A 11 24.71 -7.18 -1.37
C LYS A 11 26.20 -6.85 -1.53
N GLU A 12 26.52 -5.74 -2.20
CA GLU A 12 27.90 -5.26 -2.33
C GLU A 12 28.51 -4.89 -0.96
N ALA A 13 27.73 -4.27 -0.06
CA ALA A 13 28.20 -3.95 1.28
C ALA A 13 28.49 -5.22 2.11
N ILE A 14 27.62 -6.23 2.04
CA ILE A 14 27.82 -7.53 2.71
C ILE A 14 29.10 -8.18 2.21
N GLU A 15 29.27 -8.30 0.89
CA GLU A 15 30.45 -8.90 0.25
C GLU A 15 31.75 -8.19 0.70
N ASN A 16 31.78 -6.85 0.62
CA ASN A 16 32.96 -6.07 1.00
C ASN A 16 33.35 -6.26 2.47
N ILE A 17 32.37 -6.32 3.38
CA ILE A 17 32.61 -6.54 4.81
C ILE A 17 33.11 -7.97 5.04
N CYS A 18 32.48 -8.96 4.44
CA CYS A 18 32.88 -10.36 4.60
C CYS A 18 34.30 -10.60 4.06
N THR A 19 34.61 -10.11 2.87
CA THR A 19 35.95 -10.19 2.27
C THR A 19 37.00 -9.50 3.16
N LYS A 20 36.72 -8.30 3.67
CA LYS A 20 37.64 -7.56 4.56
C LYS A 20 37.97 -8.32 5.85
N HIS A 21 37.01 -9.08 6.37
CA HIS A 21 37.12 -9.75 7.66
C HIS A 21 37.32 -11.27 7.57
N GLY A 22 37.48 -11.83 6.36
CA GLY A 22 37.65 -13.26 6.15
C GLY A 22 36.42 -14.09 6.56
N LEU A 23 35.23 -13.52 6.46
CA LEU A 23 33.96 -14.18 6.79
C LEU A 23 33.31 -14.77 5.53
N THR A 24 32.43 -15.75 5.72
CA THR A 24 31.58 -16.30 4.66
C THR A 24 30.11 -16.00 4.95
N TYR A 25 29.27 -15.98 3.92
CA TYR A 25 27.84 -15.73 4.07
C TYR A 25 27.03 -16.49 3.02
N GLN A 26 25.74 -16.68 3.32
CA GLN A 26 24.74 -17.21 2.41
C GLN A 26 23.49 -16.32 2.49
N ILE A 27 22.86 -16.05 1.35
CA ILE A 27 21.60 -15.30 1.27
C ILE A 27 20.56 -16.21 0.62
N SER A 28 19.41 -16.35 1.27
CA SER A 28 18.20 -16.94 0.71
C SER A 28 17.10 -15.88 0.63
N GLU A 29 16.28 -15.95 -0.41
CA GLU A 29 15.15 -15.03 -0.60
C GLU A 29 13.85 -15.80 -0.38
N ASP A 30 13.08 -15.39 0.63
CA ASP A 30 11.80 -16.04 0.95
C ASP A 30 10.66 -15.45 0.11
N THR A 31 10.68 -14.15 -0.18
CA THR A 31 9.63 -13.44 -0.92
C THR A 31 10.20 -12.37 -1.84
N ASN A 32 9.67 -12.29 -3.07
CA ASN A 32 10.03 -11.29 -4.07
C ASN A 32 8.80 -10.90 -4.91
N SER A 33 7.84 -10.26 -4.25
CA SER A 33 6.60 -9.84 -4.91
C SER A 33 6.83 -8.57 -5.72
N GLU A 34 6.40 -8.59 -6.99
CA GLU A 34 6.37 -7.39 -7.83
C GLU A 34 5.36 -6.36 -7.27
N PRO A 35 5.62 -5.06 -7.45
CA PRO A 35 4.66 -4.03 -7.06
C PRO A 35 3.37 -4.20 -7.85
N ARG A 36 2.24 -4.02 -7.16
CA ARG A 36 0.90 -4.08 -7.74
C ARG A 36 0.22 -2.72 -7.61
N TYR A 37 -0.60 -2.40 -8.60
CA TYR A 37 -1.23 -1.09 -8.73
C TYR A 37 -2.74 -1.26 -8.78
N CYS A 38 -3.45 -0.41 -8.04
CA CYS A 38 -4.91 -0.35 -8.12
C CYS A 38 -5.36 0.02 -9.54
N ALA A 39 -6.47 -0.54 -9.99
CA ALA A 39 -7.00 -0.29 -11.33
C ALA A 39 -7.41 1.19 -11.49
N ASN A 40 -6.98 1.83 -12.58
CA ASN A 40 -7.19 3.26 -12.81
C ASN A 40 -8.68 3.64 -12.87
N TRP A 41 -9.55 2.75 -13.36
CA TRP A 41 -10.98 3.01 -13.43
C TRP A 41 -11.61 3.04 -12.02
N ILE A 42 -11.21 2.12 -11.12
CA ILE A 42 -11.65 2.13 -9.72
C ILE A 42 -11.11 3.37 -9.00
N LYS A 43 -9.83 3.72 -9.20
CA LYS A 43 -9.26 4.95 -8.63
C LYS A 43 -10.03 6.19 -9.07
N THR A 44 -10.37 6.27 -10.37
CA THR A 44 -11.17 7.39 -10.91
C THR A 44 -12.52 7.50 -10.20
N ILE A 45 -13.22 6.38 -9.97
CA ILE A 45 -14.48 6.36 -9.22
C ILE A 45 -14.25 6.88 -7.79
N ILE A 46 -13.27 6.35 -7.07
CA ILE A 46 -12.93 6.76 -5.70
C ILE A 46 -12.65 8.27 -5.65
N HIS A 47 -11.86 8.82 -6.58
CA HIS A 47 -11.58 10.26 -6.63
C HIS A 47 -12.83 11.10 -6.89
N ASN A 48 -13.74 10.62 -7.74
CA ASN A 48 -14.98 11.32 -8.00
C ASN A 48 -15.89 11.33 -6.76
N GLU A 49 -15.95 10.22 -6.01
CA GLU A 49 -16.68 10.16 -4.74
C GLU A 49 -16.08 11.09 -3.68
N CYS A 50 -14.74 11.12 -3.54
CA CYS A 50 -14.07 12.10 -2.67
C CYS A 50 -14.43 13.54 -3.06
N LYS A 51 -14.43 13.87 -4.35
CA LYS A 51 -14.81 15.21 -4.85
C LYS A 51 -16.26 15.57 -4.52
N LYS A 52 -17.21 14.63 -4.69
CA LYS A 52 -18.63 14.85 -4.33
C LYS A 52 -18.80 15.19 -2.84
N LEU A 53 -17.95 14.63 -1.99
CA LEU A 53 -17.93 14.88 -0.55
C LEU A 53 -17.05 16.08 -0.15
N ASN A 54 -16.49 16.82 -1.12
CA ASN A 54 -15.55 17.93 -0.91
C ASN A 54 -14.30 17.52 -0.09
N VAL A 55 -13.81 16.30 -0.31
CA VAL A 55 -12.60 15.77 0.33
C VAL A 55 -11.44 15.86 -0.65
N ASP A 56 -10.39 16.56 -0.25
CA ASP A 56 -9.10 16.51 -0.94
C ASP A 56 -8.32 15.27 -0.48
N ALA A 57 -8.44 14.19 -1.23
CA ALA A 57 -7.82 12.90 -0.93
C ALA A 57 -6.61 12.67 -1.86
N PRO A 58 -5.36 12.69 -1.35
CA PRO A 58 -4.18 12.42 -2.16
C PRO A 58 -4.09 10.93 -2.54
N GLU A 59 -3.50 10.66 -3.70
CA GLU A 59 -3.07 9.29 -4.05
C GLU A 59 -1.76 8.95 -3.32
N LEU A 60 -1.70 7.73 -2.79
CA LEU A 60 -0.52 7.23 -2.10
C LEU A 60 -0.30 5.74 -2.41
N MET A 61 0.97 5.31 -2.34
CA MET A 61 1.31 3.88 -2.41
C MET A 61 1.13 3.25 -1.03
N SER A 62 0.41 2.13 -0.95
CA SER A 62 0.38 1.34 0.29
C SER A 62 1.75 0.72 0.54
N GLY A 63 2.26 0.89 1.77
CA GLY A 63 3.48 0.22 2.24
C GLY A 63 3.23 -1.21 2.71
N PRO A 64 2.23 -1.46 3.59
CA PRO A 64 1.93 -2.79 4.09
C PRO A 64 1.28 -3.71 3.06
N PHE A 65 1.38 -5.02 3.33
CA PHE A 65 0.62 -6.04 2.64
C PHE A 65 -0.84 -6.07 3.13
N HIS A 66 -1.78 -6.18 2.19
CA HIS A 66 -3.20 -6.39 2.44
C HIS A 66 -3.70 -7.52 1.54
N ASP A 67 -4.88 -8.06 1.84
CA ASP A 67 -5.50 -9.13 1.03
C ASP A 67 -5.75 -8.73 -0.43
N SER A 68 -5.79 -7.43 -0.71
CA SER A 68 -5.85 -6.90 -2.08
C SER A 68 -4.63 -7.28 -2.92
N LEU A 69 -3.46 -7.50 -2.32
CA LEU A 69 -2.26 -7.90 -3.06
C LEU A 69 -2.41 -9.27 -3.74
N PRO A 70 -2.70 -10.38 -3.02
CA PRO A 70 -2.93 -11.66 -3.68
C PRO A 70 -4.16 -11.62 -4.62
N LEU A 71 -5.21 -10.86 -4.28
CA LEU A 71 -6.37 -10.71 -5.17
C LEU A 71 -6.04 -10.00 -6.49
N SER A 72 -5.05 -9.10 -6.51
CA SER A 72 -4.62 -8.37 -7.71
C SER A 72 -4.15 -9.26 -8.87
N TYR A 73 -3.85 -10.53 -8.61
CA TYR A 73 -3.49 -11.51 -9.62
C TYR A 73 -4.71 -12.09 -10.35
N ALA A 74 -5.90 -11.95 -9.77
CA ALA A 74 -7.14 -12.55 -10.26
C ALA A 74 -8.15 -11.49 -10.74
N CYS A 75 -8.14 -10.28 -10.17
CA CYS A 75 -9.07 -9.23 -10.56
C CYS A 75 -8.51 -7.82 -10.33
N ASP A 76 -9.19 -6.85 -10.94
CA ASP A 76 -8.98 -5.43 -10.63
C ASP A 76 -9.34 -5.14 -9.17
N TYR A 77 -8.59 -4.24 -8.54
CA TYR A 77 -8.79 -3.85 -7.16
C TYR A 77 -8.54 -2.35 -6.96
N GLY A 78 -9.13 -1.81 -5.90
CA GLY A 78 -8.88 -0.47 -5.39
C GLY A 78 -8.80 -0.48 -3.87
N MET A 79 -8.17 0.53 -3.29
CA MET A 79 -8.07 0.69 -1.85
C MET A 79 -8.40 2.13 -1.47
N ILE A 80 -9.11 2.29 -0.36
CA ILE A 80 -9.42 3.59 0.26
C ILE A 80 -8.75 3.58 1.62
N PHE A 81 -7.91 4.58 1.88
CA PHE A 81 -7.28 4.77 3.18
C PHE A 81 -8.03 5.85 3.96
N ILE A 82 -8.13 5.64 5.27
CA ILE A 82 -8.58 6.66 6.22
C ILE A 82 -7.40 7.14 7.07
N ARG A 83 -7.52 8.32 7.67
CA ARG A 83 -6.48 8.85 8.56
C ARG A 83 -6.40 8.00 9.84
N SER A 84 -5.18 7.64 10.19
CA SER A 84 -4.85 7.07 11.50
C SER A 84 -4.05 8.09 12.28
N LYS A 85 -4.41 8.30 13.56
CA LYS A 85 -3.75 9.24 14.45
C LYS A 85 -2.26 8.89 14.55
N ASP A 86 -1.41 9.87 14.26
CA ASP A 86 0.05 9.76 14.28
C ASP A 86 0.63 8.65 13.39
N GLY A 87 -0.17 8.06 12.48
CA GLY A 87 0.23 6.94 11.65
C GLY A 87 0.55 5.65 12.43
N ILE A 88 0.11 5.56 13.69
CA ILE A 88 0.35 4.40 14.55
C ILE A 88 -0.54 3.25 14.09
N SER A 89 0.05 2.05 13.95
CA SER A 89 -0.67 0.80 13.70
C SER A 89 0.00 -0.39 14.40
N HIS A 90 -0.69 -1.52 14.54
CA HIS A 90 -0.26 -2.70 15.29
C HIS A 90 0.12 -2.37 16.75
N ASN A 91 -0.61 -1.44 17.33
CA ASN A 91 -0.35 -0.90 18.66
C ASN A 91 -1.69 -0.57 19.34
N PRO A 92 -1.84 -0.76 20.67
CA PRO A 92 -3.06 -0.37 21.37
C PRO A 92 -3.45 1.13 21.27
N LEU A 93 -2.50 1.99 20.87
CA LEU A 93 -2.74 3.41 20.61
C LEU A 93 -3.21 3.70 19.17
N GLU A 94 -3.31 2.68 18.32
CA GLU A 94 -3.90 2.79 16.97
C GLU A 94 -5.32 3.34 17.09
N TYR A 95 -5.60 4.41 16.34
CA TYR A 95 -6.86 5.12 16.43
C TYR A 95 -7.18 5.87 15.14
N SER A 96 -8.43 5.76 14.70
CA SER A 96 -9.03 6.64 13.70
C SER A 96 -10.25 7.32 14.32
N SER A 97 -10.46 8.59 13.98
CA SER A 97 -11.65 9.32 14.45
C SER A 97 -12.93 8.74 13.84
N TYR A 98 -14.06 8.88 14.54
CA TYR A 98 -15.35 8.45 13.98
C TYR A 98 -15.67 9.19 12.69
N GLU A 99 -15.27 10.46 12.58
CA GLU A 99 -15.44 11.28 11.40
C GLU A 99 -14.64 10.73 10.20
N ASP A 100 -13.38 10.34 10.41
CA ASP A 100 -12.55 9.74 9.35
C ASP A 100 -13.09 8.36 8.93
N ILE A 101 -13.54 7.55 9.88
CA ILE A 101 -14.16 6.24 9.61
C ILE A 101 -15.44 6.41 8.80
N ALA A 102 -16.32 7.33 9.22
CA ALA A 102 -17.59 7.60 8.54
C ALA A 102 -17.35 8.12 7.12
N LEU A 103 -16.41 9.05 6.95
CA LEU A 103 -16.06 9.60 5.65
C LEU A 103 -15.50 8.52 4.70
N GLY A 104 -14.55 7.70 5.17
CA GLY A 104 -14.01 6.60 4.36
C GLY A 104 -15.07 5.58 3.97
N THR A 105 -16.00 5.28 4.88
CA THR A 105 -17.12 4.38 4.61
C THR A 105 -18.09 4.98 3.58
N GLN A 106 -18.32 6.29 3.61
CA GLN A 106 -19.18 6.96 2.63
C GLN A 106 -18.58 6.95 1.23
N VAL A 107 -17.26 7.18 1.11
CA VAL A 107 -16.52 7.03 -0.16
C VAL A 107 -16.60 5.58 -0.66
N LEU A 108 -16.42 4.60 0.22
CA LEU A 108 -16.53 3.18 -0.13
C LEU A 108 -17.93 2.85 -0.66
N LEU A 109 -18.98 3.28 0.02
CA LEU A 109 -20.37 3.06 -0.39
C LEU A 109 -20.62 3.65 -1.78
N GLY A 110 -20.30 4.93 -1.99
CA GLY A 110 -20.48 5.59 -3.29
C GLY A 110 -19.68 4.90 -4.40
N THR A 111 -18.48 4.43 -4.07
CA THR A 111 -17.63 3.70 -5.02
C THR A 111 -18.29 2.39 -5.44
N VAL A 112 -18.78 1.59 -4.49
CA VAL A 112 -19.46 0.33 -4.78
C VAL A 112 -20.74 0.56 -5.58
N GLN A 113 -21.53 1.59 -5.24
CA GLN A 113 -22.73 1.96 -5.97
C GLN A 113 -22.43 2.30 -7.44
N GLN A 114 -21.38 3.09 -7.70
CA GLN A 114 -20.94 3.39 -9.07
C GLN A 114 -20.41 2.16 -9.81
N ILE A 115 -19.76 1.22 -9.13
CA ILE A 115 -19.30 -0.04 -9.76
C ILE A 115 -20.49 -0.93 -10.14
N LEU A 116 -21.54 -0.93 -9.33
CA LEU A 116 -22.72 -1.76 -9.52
C LEU A 116 -23.83 -1.09 -10.35
N ASP A 117 -23.64 0.16 -10.75
CA ASP A 117 -24.63 1.00 -11.45
C ASP A 117 -25.98 1.13 -10.70
N ILE A 118 -25.95 1.34 -9.38
CA ILE A 118 -27.15 1.51 -8.50
C ILE A 118 -27.19 2.80 -7.71
#